data_AF-A0A372QB37-F1
#
_entry.id   AF-A0A372QB37-F1
#
_cell.length_a   1.000
_cell.length_b   1.000
_cell.length_c   1.000
_cell.angle_alpha   90.00
_cell.angle_beta   90.00
_cell.angle_gamma   90.00
#
_symmetry.space_group_name_H-M   'P 1'
#
loop_
_entity.id
_entity.type
_entity.pdbx_description
1 polymer ?
#
loop_
_entity_poly.entity_id
_entity_poly.type
_entity_poly.pdbx_seq_one_letter_code
_entity_poly.pdbx_strand_id
1 'polypeptide(L)'
;MPYVAPEVLRGIPYSQSADIYSFGMIMYFAATGRQPFTNCAHDKLLALDICNEIRPEINEQEAPKCYIDLMKKCWDSDPKNRPNSTIIYESFLQFHKACKGDILIAVTNDREIEIKKQFEEVESYRIVNQLSNENDQTTTHPQAIYISRLLNSFTKELPKYNDNKSECLSCEIK
;
A
#
# COMPACT_ATOMS: atom_id res chain seq x y z
N MET A 1 13.38 -1.05 -1.37
CA MET A 1 12.77 -2.36 -1.69
C MET A 1 11.30 -2.39 -1.30
N PRO A 2 10.87 -2.04 -0.06
CA PRO A 2 9.46 -2.10 0.32
C PRO A 2 8.51 -1.28 -0.56
N TYR A 3 9.03 -0.19 -1.14
CA TYR A 3 8.30 0.70 -2.06
C TYR A 3 8.43 0.30 -3.53
N VAL A 4 9.23 -0.73 -3.87
CA VAL A 4 9.53 -1.08 -5.26
C VAL A 4 8.48 -2.06 -5.77
N ALA A 5 7.87 -1.75 -6.91
CA ALA A 5 6.83 -2.56 -7.52
C ALA A 5 7.33 -3.98 -7.89
N PRO A 6 6.47 -5.01 -7.81
CA PRO A 6 6.86 -6.41 -8.03
C PRO A 6 7.42 -6.66 -9.44
N GLU A 7 6.90 -6.01 -10.46
CA GLU A 7 7.42 -6.11 -11.82
C GLU A 7 8.85 -5.55 -11.95
N VAL A 8 9.15 -4.44 -11.24
CA VAL A 8 10.49 -3.84 -11.21
C VAL A 8 11.46 -4.74 -10.45
N LEU A 9 11.00 -5.37 -9.36
CA LEU A 9 11.79 -6.38 -8.65
C LEU A 9 12.12 -7.58 -9.56
N ARG A 10 11.21 -7.98 -10.45
CA ARG A 10 11.44 -9.02 -11.47
C ARG A 10 12.28 -8.56 -12.67
N GLY A 11 12.77 -7.33 -12.66
CA GLY A 11 13.62 -6.78 -13.72
C GLY A 11 12.86 -6.29 -14.95
N ILE A 12 11.54 -6.12 -14.87
CA ILE A 12 10.78 -5.41 -15.91
C ILE A 12 11.14 -3.92 -15.83
N PRO A 13 11.31 -3.23 -16.98
CA PRO A 13 11.61 -1.80 -17.00
C PRO A 13 10.61 -0.97 -16.19
N TYR A 14 11.12 0.07 -15.56
CA TYR A 14 10.33 1.02 -14.79
C TYR A 14 9.23 1.67 -15.62
N SER A 15 8.09 1.96 -15.00
CA SER A 15 6.94 2.59 -15.65
C SER A 15 6.15 3.45 -14.67
N GLN A 16 5.22 4.26 -15.18
CA GLN A 16 4.35 5.09 -14.33
C GLN A 16 3.53 4.27 -13.34
N SER A 17 3.10 3.05 -13.70
CA SER A 17 2.37 2.18 -12.76
C SER A 17 3.25 1.68 -11.61
N ALA A 18 4.58 1.67 -11.76
CA ALA A 18 5.50 1.42 -10.65
C ALA A 18 5.58 2.61 -9.67
N ASP A 19 5.46 3.85 -10.16
CA ASP A 19 5.28 5.03 -9.29
C ASP A 19 3.98 4.91 -8.48
N ILE A 20 2.88 4.45 -9.11
CA ILE A 20 1.59 4.26 -8.44
C ILE A 20 1.69 3.20 -7.33
N TYR A 21 2.41 2.10 -7.55
CA TYR A 21 2.69 1.12 -6.50
C TYR A 21 3.42 1.75 -5.31
N SER A 22 4.49 2.51 -5.60
CA SER A 22 5.26 3.22 -4.58
C SER A 22 4.38 4.18 -3.79
N PHE A 23 3.47 4.87 -4.48
CA PHE A 23 2.49 5.75 -3.87
C PHE A 23 1.49 5.00 -2.97
N GLY A 24 1.05 3.80 -3.35
CA GLY A 24 0.25 2.93 -2.47
C GLY A 24 0.97 2.58 -1.16
N MET A 25 2.27 2.34 -1.20
CA MET A 25 3.08 2.12 0.01
C MET A 25 3.26 3.39 0.86
N ILE A 26 3.31 4.57 0.23
CA ILE A 26 3.28 5.86 0.94
C ILE A 26 1.90 6.07 1.60
N MET A 27 0.81 5.71 0.92
CA MET A 27 -0.53 5.79 1.48
C MET A 27 -0.67 4.91 2.73
N TYR A 28 -0.07 3.72 2.73
CA TYR A 28 0.00 2.84 3.90
C TYR A 28 0.74 3.49 5.06
N PHE A 29 1.91 4.06 4.80
CA PHE A 29 2.68 4.77 5.82
C PHE A 29 1.87 5.95 6.40
N ALA A 30 1.20 6.73 5.55
CA ALA A 30 0.38 7.86 6.00
C ALA A 30 -0.84 7.43 6.82
N ALA A 31 -1.46 6.30 6.47
CA ALA A 31 -2.60 5.74 7.20
C ALA A 31 -2.21 5.23 8.59
N THR A 32 -1.09 4.51 8.67
CA THR A 32 -0.77 3.68 9.84
C THR A 32 0.38 4.23 10.68
N GLY A 33 1.17 5.18 10.16
CA GLY A 33 2.44 5.61 10.73
C GLY A 33 3.56 4.55 10.65
N ARG A 34 3.27 3.36 10.13
CA ARG A 34 4.20 2.21 10.09
C ARG A 34 4.89 2.14 8.74
N GLN A 35 6.19 1.91 8.77
CA GLN A 35 6.94 1.63 7.55
C GLN A 35 6.52 0.27 6.96
N PRO A 36 6.33 0.14 5.64
CA PRO A 36 5.99 -1.14 5.01
C PRO A 36 7.05 -2.20 5.35
N PHE A 37 6.61 -3.39 5.74
CA PHE A 37 7.47 -4.55 6.04
C PHE A 37 8.54 -4.32 7.14
N THR A 38 8.23 -3.48 8.14
CA THR A 38 9.16 -3.16 9.26
C THR A 38 9.61 -4.36 10.09
N ASN A 39 8.84 -5.44 10.07
CA ASN A 39 9.03 -6.62 10.91
C ASN A 39 9.95 -7.70 10.29
N CYS A 40 10.48 -7.50 9.08
CA CYS A 40 11.34 -8.48 8.42
C CYS A 40 12.62 -7.89 7.81
N ALA A 41 13.56 -8.76 7.47
CA ALA A 41 14.75 -8.36 6.75
C ALA A 41 14.39 -7.90 5.33
N HIS A 42 14.99 -6.80 4.87
CA HIS A 42 14.84 -6.42 3.48
C HIS A 42 15.88 -7.16 2.64
N ASP A 43 15.57 -8.41 2.30
CA ASP A 43 16.45 -9.31 1.55
C ASP A 43 15.72 -9.95 0.36
N LYS A 44 16.26 -11.07 -0.16
CA LYS A 44 15.66 -11.80 -1.28
C LYS A 44 14.31 -12.42 -0.91
N LEU A 45 14.10 -12.82 0.34
CA LEU A 45 12.83 -13.41 0.79
C LEU A 45 11.73 -12.36 0.76
N LEU A 46 11.99 -11.16 1.28
CA LEU A 46 11.02 -10.06 1.16
C LEU A 46 10.69 -9.73 -0.31
N ALA A 47 11.70 -9.73 -1.19
CA ALA A 47 11.46 -9.48 -2.61
C ALA A 47 10.56 -10.56 -3.24
N LEU A 48 10.71 -11.83 -2.85
CA LEU A 48 9.83 -12.94 -3.26
C LEU A 48 8.42 -12.77 -2.69
N ASP A 49 8.29 -12.42 -1.41
CA ASP A 49 7.00 -12.20 -0.75
C ASP A 49 6.20 -11.10 -1.45
N ILE A 50 6.83 -9.95 -1.75
CA ILE A 50 6.20 -8.87 -2.51
C ILE A 50 5.72 -9.36 -3.88
N CYS A 51 6.55 -10.14 -4.56
CA CYS A 51 6.24 -10.74 -5.86
C CYS A 51 5.12 -11.78 -5.80
N ASN A 52 4.94 -12.43 -4.65
CA ASN A 52 3.89 -13.41 -4.32
C ASN A 52 2.67 -12.74 -3.65
N GLU A 53 2.48 -11.46 -3.92
CA GLU A 53 1.30 -10.69 -3.50
C GLU A 53 1.18 -10.45 -1.98
N ILE A 54 2.22 -10.75 -1.21
CA ILE A 54 2.25 -10.38 0.20
C ILE A 54 2.33 -8.85 0.30
N ARG A 55 1.52 -8.29 1.20
CA ARG A 55 1.41 -6.84 1.45
C ARG A 55 1.44 -6.59 2.96
N PRO A 56 1.80 -5.37 3.40
CA PRO A 56 1.71 -5.00 4.81
C PRO A 56 0.27 -5.12 5.32
N GLU A 57 0.11 -5.65 6.52
CA GLU A 57 -1.20 -5.77 7.17
C GLU A 57 -1.71 -4.40 7.65
N ILE A 58 -3.00 -4.16 7.40
CA ILE A 58 -3.74 -2.99 7.88
C ILE A 58 -5.09 -3.43 8.40
N ASN A 59 -5.46 -2.98 9.60
CA ASN A 59 -6.81 -3.17 10.13
C ASN A 59 -7.76 -2.14 9.47
N GLU A 60 -8.98 -2.56 9.13
CA GLU A 60 -10.01 -1.71 8.53
C GLU A 60 -10.40 -0.50 9.41
N GLN A 61 -10.12 -0.54 10.71
CA GLN A 61 -10.35 0.56 11.64
C GLN A 61 -9.22 1.61 11.66
N GLU A 62 -8.06 1.31 11.09
CA GLU A 62 -6.91 2.23 11.09
C GLU A 62 -7.07 3.38 10.09
N ALA A 63 -7.84 3.19 9.02
CA ALA A 63 -8.03 4.18 7.97
C ALA A 63 -9.41 4.03 7.31
N PRO A 64 -9.97 5.11 6.71
CA PRO A 64 -11.30 5.05 6.09
C PRO A 64 -11.33 4.00 4.99
N LYS A 65 -12.41 3.21 4.91
CA LYS A 65 -12.51 2.11 3.94
C LYS A 65 -12.23 2.55 2.49
N CYS A 66 -12.79 3.68 2.07
CA CYS A 66 -12.54 4.26 0.75
C CYS A 66 -11.05 4.57 0.49
N TYR A 67 -10.30 4.98 1.52
CA TYR A 67 -8.86 5.19 1.44
C TYR A 67 -8.11 3.86 1.34
N ILE A 68 -8.49 2.87 2.16
CA ILE A 68 -7.90 1.51 2.12
C ILE A 68 -8.12 0.89 0.74
N ASP A 69 -9.31 1.01 0.17
CA ASP A 69 -9.64 0.47 -1.14
C ASP A 69 -8.81 1.13 -2.24
N LEU A 70 -8.62 2.46 -2.19
CA LEU A 70 -7.76 3.17 -3.14
C LEU A 70 -6.29 2.75 -3.00
N MET A 71 -5.79 2.69 -1.77
CA MET A 71 -4.44 2.22 -1.45
C MET A 71 -4.23 0.80 -1.98
N LYS A 72 -5.20 -0.09 -1.78
CA LYS A 72 -5.13 -1.48 -2.25
C LYS A 72 -5.09 -1.59 -3.77
N LYS A 73 -5.83 -0.73 -4.48
CA LYS A 73 -5.74 -0.63 -5.95
C LYS A 73 -4.38 -0.12 -6.41
N CYS A 74 -3.76 0.80 -5.67
CA CYS A 74 -2.46 1.36 -6.04
C CYS A 74 -1.34 0.30 -5.99
N TRP A 75 -1.38 -0.63 -5.03
CA TRP A 75 -0.36 -1.68 -4.89
C TRP A 75 -0.75 -3.05 -5.48
N ASP A 76 -1.70 -3.07 -6.41
CA ASP A 76 -2.12 -4.29 -7.13
C ASP A 76 -0.92 -4.97 -7.79
N SER A 77 -0.91 -6.30 -7.81
CA SER A 77 0.18 -7.07 -8.41
C SER A 77 0.26 -6.87 -9.92
N ASP A 78 -0.89 -6.76 -10.60
CA ASP A 78 -0.93 -6.44 -12.03
C ASP A 78 -0.86 -4.92 -12.20
N PRO A 79 0.20 -4.38 -12.84
CA PRO A 79 0.33 -2.95 -13.08
C PRO A 79 -0.82 -2.33 -13.87
N LYS A 80 -1.59 -3.13 -14.63
CA LYS A 80 -2.75 -2.68 -15.42
C LYS A 80 -3.99 -2.39 -14.57
N ASN A 81 -4.09 -3.03 -13.40
CA ASN A 81 -5.21 -2.81 -12.48
C ASN A 81 -5.02 -1.55 -11.62
N ARG A 82 -3.81 -1.00 -11.60
CA ARG A 82 -3.48 0.19 -10.82
C ARG A 82 -4.12 1.44 -11.45
N PRO A 83 -4.67 2.35 -10.64
CA PRO A 83 -5.22 3.61 -11.15
C PRO A 83 -4.11 4.49 -11.71
N ASN A 84 -4.44 5.38 -12.64
CA ASN A 84 -3.53 6.46 -13.01
C ASN A 84 -3.59 7.60 -11.97
N SER A 85 -2.65 8.54 -12.09
CA SER A 85 -2.56 9.69 -11.18
C SER A 85 -3.81 10.57 -11.18
N THR A 86 -4.53 10.67 -12.30
CA THR A 86 -5.79 11.43 -12.40
C THR A 86 -6.86 10.84 -11.49
N ILE A 87 -7.07 9.52 -11.52
CA ILE A 87 -8.05 8.82 -10.67
C ILE A 87 -7.70 9.00 -9.18
N ILE A 88 -6.41 8.91 -8.84
CA ILE A 88 -5.93 9.13 -7.48
C ILE A 88 -6.24 10.57 -7.02
N TYR A 89 -5.90 11.55 -7.85
CA TYR A 89 -6.17 12.97 -7.57
C TYR A 89 -7.66 13.24 -7.37
N GLU A 90 -8.51 12.73 -8.26
CA GLU A 90 -9.96 12.85 -8.16
C GLU A 90 -10.53 12.22 -6.88
N SER A 91 -9.96 11.09 -6.45
CA SER A 91 -10.35 10.43 -5.19
C SER A 91 -10.00 11.29 -3.98
N PHE A 92 -8.77 11.84 -3.93
CA PHE A 92 -8.38 12.76 -2.85
C PHE A 92 -9.22 14.05 -2.85
N LEU A 93 -9.59 14.57 -4.02
CA LEU A 93 -10.47 15.71 -4.11
C LEU A 93 -11.86 15.40 -3.53
N GLN A 94 -12.40 14.20 -3.76
CA GLN A 94 -13.64 13.75 -3.13
C GLN A 94 -13.50 13.64 -1.62
N PHE A 95 -12.41 13.03 -1.12
CA PHE A 95 -12.14 12.94 0.32
C PHE A 95 -12.05 14.33 0.96
N HIS A 96 -11.34 15.26 0.30
CA HIS A 96 -11.18 16.63 0.78
C HIS A 96 -12.52 17.37 0.88
N LYS A 97 -13.35 17.27 -0.16
CA LYS A 97 -14.68 17.88 -0.19
C LYS A 97 -15.58 17.34 0.93
N ALA A 98 -15.60 16.02 1.09
CA ALA A 98 -16.40 15.36 2.13
C ALA A 98 -15.98 15.81 3.54
N CYS A 99 -14.68 16.01 3.79
CA CYS A 99 -14.15 16.36 5.12
C CYS A 99 -14.20 17.86 5.44
N LYS A 100 -13.94 18.75 4.46
CA LYS A 100 -13.98 20.21 4.70
C LYS A 100 -15.38 20.78 4.78
N GLY A 101 -16.37 20.09 4.21
CA GLY A 101 -17.73 20.58 4.16
C GLY A 101 -17.80 21.97 3.53
N ASP A 102 -17.20 22.16 2.35
CA ASP A 102 -17.35 23.42 1.61
C ASP A 102 -18.85 23.67 1.39
N ILE A 103 -19.39 24.55 2.25
CA ILE A 103 -20.70 25.17 2.21
C ILE A 103 -20.76 25.99 0.92
N LEU A 104 -21.02 25.35 -0.21
CA LEU A 104 -21.60 26.04 -1.35
C LEU A 104 -22.57 25.20 -2.17
N ILE A 105 -22.69 23.90 -1.95
CA ILE A 105 -23.72 23.12 -2.64
C ILE A 105 -24.41 22.22 -1.63
N ALA A 106 -25.61 22.65 -1.22
CA ALA A 106 -26.61 21.86 -0.51
C ALA A 106 -27.15 20.72 -1.40
N VAL A 107 -26.24 19.91 -1.93
CA VAL A 107 -26.47 18.62 -2.58
C VAL A 107 -25.23 17.76 -2.29
N THR A 108 -24.94 17.50 -1.02
CA THR A 108 -24.08 16.36 -0.69
C THR A 108 -24.77 15.12 -1.20
N ASN A 109 -24.20 14.49 -2.23
CA ASN A 109 -24.72 13.23 -2.73
C ASN A 109 -24.41 12.11 -1.72
N ASP A 110 -25.16 11.01 -1.79
CA ASP A 110 -25.04 9.88 -0.86
C ASP A 110 -23.60 9.35 -0.73
N ARG A 111 -22.78 9.48 -1.77
CA ARG A 111 -21.37 9.07 -1.75
C ARG A 111 -20.52 9.97 -0.86
N GLU A 112 -20.69 11.28 -0.90
CA GLU A 112 -19.93 12.21 -0.05
C GLU A 112 -20.27 12.02 1.44
N ILE A 113 -21.55 11.75 1.74
CA ILE A 113 -22.03 11.43 3.09
C ILE A 113 -21.36 10.14 3.59
N GLU A 114 -21.35 9.11 2.76
CA GLU A 114 -20.71 7.83 3.10
C GLU A 114 -19.20 7.97 3.32
N ILE A 115 -18.50 8.71 2.45
CA ILE A 115 -17.07 9.01 2.64
C ILE A 115 -16.86 9.72 3.98
N LYS A 116 -17.61 10.79 4.24
CA LYS A 116 -17.48 11.56 5.48
C LYS A 116 -17.67 10.67 6.71
N LYS A 117 -18.70 9.82 6.70
CA LYS A 117 -18.98 8.87 7.78
C LYS A 117 -17.79 7.94 8.06
N GLN A 118 -17.18 7.38 7.02
CA GLN A 118 -16.00 6.51 7.18
C GLN A 118 -14.80 7.24 7.81
N PHE A 119 -14.60 8.52 7.49
CA PHE A 119 -13.55 9.34 8.12
C PHE A 119 -13.86 9.64 9.59
N GLU A 120 -15.11 9.98 9.91
CA GLU A 120 -15.55 10.23 11.29
C GLU A 120 -15.47 8.97 12.18
N GLU A 121 -15.82 7.80 11.64
CA GLU A 121 -15.72 6.51 12.34
C GLU A 121 -14.28 6.19 12.74
N VAL A 122 -13.34 6.37 11.82
CA VAL A 122 -11.91 6.12 12.05
C VAL A 122 -11.31 7.13 13.03
N GLU A 123 -11.69 8.40 12.94
CA GLU A 123 -11.24 9.41 13.89
C GLU A 123 -11.73 9.09 15.31
N SER A 124 -13.00 8.67 15.44
CA SER A 124 -13.56 8.23 16.72
C SER A 124 -12.81 7.03 17.29
N TYR A 125 -12.49 6.04 16.46
CA TYR A 125 -11.68 4.89 16.85
C TYR A 125 -10.27 5.29 17.32
N ARG A 126 -9.61 6.20 16.59
CA ARG A 126 -8.27 6.71 16.93
C ARG A 126 -8.26 7.44 18.27
N ILE A 127 -9.25 8.29 18.54
CA ILE A 127 -9.39 9.00 19.81
C ILE A 127 -9.53 8.01 20.98
N VAL A 128 -10.35 6.97 20.81
CA VAL A 128 -10.54 5.94 21.86
C VAL A 128 -9.27 5.14 22.12
N ASN A 129 -8.53 4.78 21.07
CA ASN A 129 -7.35 3.91 21.19
C ASN A 129 -6.03 4.64 21.45
N GLN A 130 -5.91 5.93 21.12
CA GLN A 130 -4.75 6.74 21.52
C GLN A 130 -4.67 6.90 23.04
N LEU A 131 -5.81 6.87 23.75
CA LEU A 131 -5.87 6.91 25.21
C LEU A 131 -5.40 5.60 25.87
N SER A 132 -5.25 4.50 25.12
CA SER A 132 -4.87 3.18 25.65
C SER A 132 -3.46 2.71 25.27
N ASN A 133 -2.84 3.24 24.21
CA ASN A 133 -1.62 2.66 23.62
C ASN A 133 -0.42 3.63 23.53
N GLU A 134 0.04 4.18 24.65
CA GLU A 134 1.35 4.90 24.68
C GLU A 134 2.58 3.95 24.59
N ASN A 135 2.40 2.63 24.43
CA ASN A 135 3.49 1.65 24.60
C ASN A 135 3.79 0.71 23.43
N ASP A 136 3.15 0.84 22.26
CA ASP A 136 3.51 -0.01 21.10
C ASP A 136 4.76 0.53 20.40
N GLN A 137 5.92 0.26 21.00
CA GLN A 137 7.19 0.32 20.30
C GLN A 137 7.19 -0.73 19.18
N THR A 138 6.89 -0.31 17.95
CA THR A 138 7.11 -1.15 16.78
C THR A 138 8.62 -1.35 16.61
N THR A 139 9.12 -2.52 17.03
CA THR A 139 10.52 -2.86 16.86
C THR A 139 10.81 -3.12 15.39
N THR A 140 11.50 -2.19 14.73
CA THR A 140 12.00 -2.38 13.37
C THR A 140 13.06 -3.48 13.34
N HIS A 141 12.92 -4.42 12.41
CA HIS A 141 13.89 -5.47 12.21
C HIS A 141 15.27 -4.85 11.90
N PRO A 142 16.39 -5.31 12.49
CA PRO A 142 17.69 -4.68 12.34
C PRO A 142 18.23 -4.68 10.90
N GLN A 143 17.70 -5.54 10.04
CA GLN A 143 18.01 -5.61 8.60
C GLN A 143 16.95 -4.95 7.71
N ALA A 144 15.98 -4.23 8.29
CA ALA A 144 15.07 -3.37 7.54
C ALA A 144 15.80 -2.07 7.18
N ILE A 145 15.85 -1.77 5.88
CA ILE A 145 16.55 -0.62 5.32
C ILE A 145 15.60 0.22 4.46
N TYR A 146 15.37 1.46 4.88
CA TYR A 146 14.50 2.44 4.22
C TYR A 146 15.26 3.56 3.49
N ILE A 147 16.58 3.52 3.54
CA ILE A 147 17.46 4.38 2.73
C ILE A 147 17.77 3.74 1.38
N SER A 148 18.23 4.56 0.44
CA SER A 148 18.61 4.11 -0.90
C SER A 148 19.74 3.07 -0.86
N ARG A 149 19.62 2.02 -1.67
CA ARG A 149 20.65 0.98 -1.87
C ARG A 149 20.42 0.28 -3.21
N LEU A 150 21.46 -0.34 -3.75
CA LEU A 150 21.39 -1.10 -5.00
C LEU A 150 20.43 -2.29 -4.86
N LEU A 151 19.50 -2.43 -5.82
CA LEU A 151 18.50 -3.52 -5.82
C LEU A 151 19.05 -4.83 -6.39
N ASN A 152 20.04 -4.76 -7.28
CA ASN A 152 20.54 -5.89 -8.05
C ASN A 152 21.02 -7.07 -7.19
N SER A 153 21.46 -6.85 -5.95
CA SER A 153 21.88 -7.94 -5.06
C SER A 153 20.72 -8.84 -4.62
N PHE A 154 19.47 -8.38 -4.72
CA PHE A 154 18.28 -9.09 -4.24
C PHE A 154 17.37 -9.58 -5.37
N THR A 155 17.53 -9.04 -6.57
CA THR A 155 16.62 -9.25 -7.70
C THR A 155 17.17 -10.13 -8.82
N LYS A 156 18.49 -10.32 -8.88
CA LYS A 156 19.17 -11.06 -9.98
C LYS A 156 18.66 -12.48 -10.23
N GLU A 157 18.19 -13.15 -9.19
CA GLU A 157 17.75 -14.54 -9.23
C GLU A 157 16.24 -14.69 -9.08
N LEU A 158 15.48 -13.59 -9.07
CA LEU A 158 14.02 -13.68 -9.03
C LEU A 158 13.53 -14.21 -10.38
N PRO A 159 12.56 -15.14 -10.39
CA PRO A 159 11.98 -15.64 -11.62
C PRO A 159 11.41 -14.44 -12.40
N LYS A 160 11.84 -14.32 -13.66
CA LYS A 160 11.29 -13.31 -14.57
C LYS A 160 9.80 -13.59 -14.73
N TYR A 161 9.01 -12.51 -14.82
CA TYR A 161 7.58 -12.60 -15.05
C TYR A 161 7.32 -13.42 -16.32
N ASN A 162 6.73 -14.61 -16.18
CA ASN A 162 6.24 -15.39 -17.31
C ASN A 162 4.78 -14.98 -17.52
N ASP A 163 4.45 -14.49 -18.72
CA ASP A 163 3.07 -14.17 -19.13
C ASP A 163 2.11 -15.38 -19.09
N ASN A 164 2.65 -16.58 -18.82
CA ASN A 164 1.88 -17.80 -18.63
C ASN A 164 1.64 -18.04 -17.14
N LYS A 165 0.44 -17.68 -16.67
CA LYS A 165 -0.17 -18.24 -15.47
C LYS A 165 0.06 -19.77 -15.44
N SER A 166 0.48 -20.28 -14.28
CA SER A 166 0.70 -21.69 -13.96
C SER A 166 2.01 -22.30 -14.46
N GLU A 167 3.02 -22.27 -13.59
CA GLU A 167 3.64 -23.53 -13.16
C GLU A 167 3.96 -23.42 -11.66
N CYS A 168 3.32 -24.30 -10.91
CA CYS A 168 3.48 -24.48 -9.47
C CYS A 168 4.96 -24.68 -9.13
N LEU A 169 5.57 -23.77 -8.37
CA LEU A 169 6.90 -23.97 -7.77
C LEU A 169 6.91 -25.06 -6.67
N SER A 170 5.85 -25.86 -6.53
CA SER A 170 5.80 -27.01 -5.62
C SER A 170 6.30 -28.32 -6.23
N CYS A 171 6.86 -28.31 -7.44
CA CYS A 171 7.35 -29.51 -8.11
C CYS A 171 8.84 -29.43 -8.46
N GLU A 172 9.71 -29.18 -7.48
CA GLU A 172 11.15 -29.49 -7.61
C GLU A 172 11.81 -29.61 -6.23
N ILE A 173 11.41 -30.64 -5.48
CA ILE A 173 12.27 -31.26 -4.48
C ILE A 173 12.34 -32.74 -4.86
N LYS A 174 13.50 -33.16 -5.37
CA LYS A 174 13.92 -34.57 -5.39
C LYS A 174 14.67 -34.87 -4.10
#